data_AF-A0A7S0A3P8-F1
#
_entry.id   AF-A0A7S0A3P8-F1
#
_cell.length_a   1.000
_cell.length_b   1.000
_cell.length_c   1.000
_cell.angle_alpha   90.00
_cell.angle_beta   90.00
_cell.angle_gamma   90.00
#
_symmetry.space_group_name_H-M   'P 1'
#
loop_
_entity.id
_entity.type
_entity.pdbx_description
1 polymer ?
#
loop_
_entity_poly.entity_id
_entity_poly.type
_entity_poly.pdbx_seq_one_letter_code
_entity_poly.pdbx_strand_id
1 'polypeptide(L)'
;SCSVPEIALFRAVSNWAQKKCKVQGVAPTPENQRQVLGIETLLLVRFPAMTTEQFQWEVVPTGLLSYEDVQQLLYAMSQRGVPLGRYSGKPRYNLNINKDAALQVLTRNFTFASSAQATPEPLEDDQAAKTLYHMVPDDPIDAVLASELLRNFLQNRVETDAASA
;
A
#
# COMPACT_ATOMS: atom_id res chain seq x y z
N SER A 1 0.56 -7.86 -11.46
CA SER A 1 -0.08 -6.53 -11.33
C SER A 1 -1.44 -6.74 -10.72
N CYS A 2 -1.77 -6.09 -9.60
CA CYS A 2 -3.13 -6.14 -9.08
C CYS A 2 -3.83 -4.86 -9.53
N SER A 3 -4.56 -4.93 -10.65
CA SER A 3 -5.47 -3.85 -11.06
C SER A 3 -6.82 -4.13 -10.44
N VAL A 4 -7.15 -3.42 -9.36
CA VAL A 4 -8.46 -3.56 -8.70
C VAL A 4 -9.41 -2.54 -9.30
N PRO A 5 -10.62 -2.94 -9.75
CA PRO A 5 -11.61 -1.98 -10.22
C PRO A 5 -12.09 -1.12 -9.04
N GLU A 6 -12.30 0.18 -9.28
CA GLU A 6 -12.66 1.14 -8.22
C GLU A 6 -13.96 0.77 -7.51
N ILE A 7 -14.89 0.09 -8.19
CA ILE A 7 -16.12 -0.43 -7.56
C ILE A 7 -15.81 -1.49 -6.49
N ALA A 8 -14.83 -2.37 -6.72
CA ALA A 8 -14.43 -3.36 -5.73
C ALA A 8 -13.74 -2.71 -4.53
N LEU A 9 -12.97 -1.64 -4.78
CA LEU A 9 -12.39 -0.83 -3.70
C LEU A 9 -13.49 -0.22 -2.83
N PHE A 10 -14.52 0.37 -3.44
CA PHE A 10 -15.66 0.93 -2.72
C PHE A 10 -16.42 -0.12 -1.89
N ARG A 11 -16.70 -1.29 -2.47
CA ARG A 11 -17.33 -2.41 -1.73
C ARG A 11 -16.52 -2.82 -0.51
N ALA A 12 -15.20 -2.92 -0.64
CA ALA A 12 -14.32 -3.26 0.46
C ALA A 12 -14.35 -2.20 1.57
N VAL A 13 -14.33 -0.91 1.19
CA VAL A 13 -14.44 0.23 2.10
C VAL A 13 -15.79 0.24 2.84
N SER A 14 -16.89 0.04 2.12
CA SER A 14 -18.24 -0.02 2.71
C SER A 14 -18.37 -1.18 3.70
N ASN A 15 -17.91 -2.37 3.34
CA ASN A 15 -17.93 -3.54 4.23
C ASN A 15 -17.04 -3.33 5.47
N TRP A 16 -15.86 -2.74 5.30
CA TRP A 16 -15.01 -2.36 6.42
C TRP A 16 -15.70 -1.38 7.36
N ALA A 17 -16.38 -0.36 6.83
CA ALA A 17 -17.13 0.61 7.63
C ALA A 17 -18.23 -0.07 8.45
N GLN A 18 -19.03 -0.94 7.82
CA GLN A 18 -20.07 -1.70 8.50
C GLN A 18 -19.50 -2.60 9.60
N LYS A 19 -18.40 -3.32 9.34
CA LYS A 19 -17.74 -4.15 10.35
C LYS A 19 -17.21 -3.32 11.50
N LYS A 20 -16.59 -2.17 11.21
CA LYS A 20 -16.03 -1.30 12.23
C LYS A 20 -17.11 -0.64 13.09
N CYS A 21 -18.27 -0.28 12.52
CA CYS A 21 -19.45 0.14 13.28
C CYS A 21 -19.90 -0.96 14.27
N LYS A 22 -19.97 -2.22 13.81
CA LYS A 22 -20.31 -3.36 14.68
C LYS A 22 -19.30 -3.56 15.81
N VAL A 23 -18.00 -3.46 15.51
CA VAL A 23 -16.92 -3.57 16.51
C VAL A 23 -17.00 -2.44 17.54
N GLN A 24 -17.41 -1.23 17.14
CA GLN A 24 -17.63 -0.10 18.04
C GLN A 24 -18.98 -0.15 18.78
N GLY A 25 -19.83 -1.15 18.51
CA GLY A 25 -21.16 -1.27 19.14
C GLY A 25 -22.18 -0.23 18.67
N VAL A 26 -21.93 0.46 17.55
CA VAL A 26 -22.85 1.45 16.97
C VAL A 26 -23.64 0.86 15.80
N ALA A 27 -24.88 1.31 15.64
CA ALA A 27 -25.69 0.91 14.49
C ALA A 27 -24.99 1.35 13.18
N PRO A 28 -24.97 0.50 12.13
CA PRO A 28 -24.33 0.82 10.85
C PRO A 28 -25.19 1.77 10.01
N THR A 29 -25.59 2.90 10.58
CA THR A 29 -26.24 3.99 9.83
C THR A 29 -25.22 4.68 8.90
N PRO A 30 -25.66 5.29 7.80
CA PRO A 30 -24.75 5.98 6.87
C PRO A 30 -23.94 7.08 7.55
N GLU A 31 -24.54 7.82 8.50
CA GLU A 31 -23.84 8.84 9.30
C GLU A 31 -22.70 8.24 10.13
N ASN A 32 -22.95 7.13 10.82
CA ASN A 32 -21.95 6.46 11.65
C ASN A 32 -20.85 5.85 10.78
N GLN A 33 -21.21 5.24 9.65
CA GLN A 33 -20.23 4.71 8.70
C GLN A 33 -19.34 5.83 8.14
N ARG A 34 -19.91 7.00 7.84
CA ARG A 34 -19.16 8.18 7.39
C ARG A 34 -18.23 8.72 8.47
N GLN A 35 -18.66 8.75 9.73
CA GLN A 35 -17.80 9.12 10.87
C GLN A 35 -16.63 8.15 11.03
N VAL A 36 -16.88 6.85 10.90
CA VAL A 36 -15.89 5.78 11.07
C VAL A 36 -14.87 5.73 9.93
N LEU A 37 -15.31 6.04 8.70
CA LEU A 37 -14.47 6.14 7.52
C LEU A 37 -13.65 7.43 7.50
N GLY A 38 -14.26 8.54 7.92
CA GLY A 38 -13.70 9.87 7.73
C GLY A 38 -13.88 10.37 6.30
N ILE A 39 -13.96 11.70 6.16
CA ILE A 39 -14.15 12.38 4.87
C ILE A 39 -12.94 12.13 3.95
N GLU A 40 -11.73 12.17 4.50
CA GLU A 40 -10.48 11.93 3.76
C GLU A 40 -10.48 10.59 3.02
N THR A 41 -10.94 9.52 3.67
CA THR A 41 -10.97 8.18 3.07
C THR A 41 -11.94 8.10 1.90
N LEU A 42 -13.09 8.78 2.00
CA LEU A 42 -14.07 8.83 0.91
C LEU A 42 -13.54 9.63 -0.29
N LEU A 43 -12.78 10.71 -0.05
CA LEU A 43 -12.15 11.51 -1.11
C LEU A 43 -11.08 10.75 -1.90
N LEU A 44 -10.47 9.71 -1.31
CA LEU A 44 -9.50 8.86 -1.99
C LEU A 44 -10.14 7.91 -3.01
N VAL A 45 -11.44 7.62 -2.88
CA VAL A 45 -12.17 6.76 -3.82
C VAL A 45 -12.45 7.55 -5.11
N ARG A 46 -12.08 6.96 -6.25
CA ARG A 46 -12.19 7.62 -7.55
C ARG A 46 -13.51 7.29 -8.21
N PHE A 47 -14.59 7.85 -7.67
CA PHE A 47 -15.94 7.62 -8.19
C PHE A 47 -16.06 7.85 -9.71
N PRO A 48 -15.51 8.93 -10.31
CA PRO A 48 -15.61 9.15 -11.76
C PRO A 48 -14.90 8.11 -12.62
N ALA A 49 -14.02 7.27 -12.03
CA ALA A 49 -13.38 6.16 -12.74
C ALA A 49 -14.22 4.86 -12.70
N MET A 50 -15.35 4.84 -11.99
CA MET A 50 -16.35 3.77 -12.05
C MET A 50 -17.33 4.01 -13.20
N THR A 51 -18.09 2.98 -13.58
CA THR A 51 -19.20 3.17 -14.53
C THR A 51 -20.39 3.84 -13.84
N THR A 52 -21.15 4.64 -14.59
CA THR A 52 -22.35 5.34 -14.08
C THR A 52 -23.36 4.36 -13.47
N GLU A 53 -23.55 3.20 -14.09
CA GLU A 53 -24.45 2.16 -13.60
C GLU A 53 -24.01 1.63 -12.24
N GLN A 54 -22.74 1.28 -12.07
CA GLN A 54 -22.20 0.80 -10.80
C GLN A 54 -22.35 1.87 -9.71
N PHE A 55 -22.09 3.13 -10.05
CA PHE A 55 -22.27 4.23 -9.12
C PHE A 55 -23.72 4.37 -8.66
N GLN A 56 -24.68 4.36 -9.59
CA GLN A 56 -26.11 4.51 -9.28
C GLN A 56 -26.68 3.33 -8.48
N TRP A 57 -26.30 2.10 -8.82
CA TRP A 57 -26.86 0.90 -8.18
C TRP A 57 -26.18 0.51 -6.88
N GLU A 58 -24.91 0.88 -6.68
CA GLU A 58 -24.14 0.43 -5.52
C GLU A 58 -23.70 1.56 -4.60
N VAL A 59 -23.29 2.71 -5.14
CA VAL A 59 -22.74 3.80 -4.32
C VAL A 59 -23.87 4.67 -3.76
N VAL A 60 -24.78 5.14 -4.62
CA VAL A 60 -25.87 6.05 -4.22
C VAL A 60 -26.76 5.46 -3.10
N PRO A 61 -27.18 4.19 -3.14
CA PRO A 61 -28.08 3.64 -2.11
C PRO A 61 -27.42 3.50 -0.73
N THR A 62 -26.08 3.52 -0.66
CA THR A 62 -25.38 3.43 0.65
C THR A 62 -25.53 4.68 1.50
N GLY A 63 -25.90 5.82 0.91
CA GLY A 63 -26.02 7.09 1.63
C GLY A 63 -24.71 7.64 2.21
N LEU A 64 -23.56 7.08 1.81
CA LEU A 64 -22.24 7.50 2.32
C LEU A 64 -21.82 8.87 1.77
N LEU A 65 -22.23 9.17 0.53
CA LEU A 65 -21.97 10.46 -0.12
C LEU A 65 -23.08 11.46 0.18
N SER A 66 -22.73 12.75 0.23
CA SER A 66 -23.72 13.81 0.33
C SER A 66 -24.54 13.89 -0.98
N TYR A 67 -25.78 14.37 -0.89
CA TYR A 67 -26.62 14.54 -2.07
C TYR A 67 -25.98 15.49 -3.11
N GLU A 68 -25.32 16.55 -2.64
CA GLU A 68 -24.60 17.50 -3.49
C GLU A 68 -23.45 16.81 -4.25
N ASP A 69 -22.65 15.99 -3.57
CA ASP A 69 -21.53 15.27 -4.19
C ASP A 69 -22.04 14.25 -5.22
N VAL A 70 -23.13 13.55 -4.93
CA VAL A 70 -23.74 12.58 -5.86
C VAL A 70 -24.19 13.28 -7.14
N GLN A 71 -24.86 14.43 -7.03
CA GLN A 71 -25.32 15.19 -8.19
C GLN A 71 -24.14 15.70 -9.02
N GLN A 72 -23.10 16.23 -8.37
CA GLN A 72 -21.88 16.69 -9.06
C GLN A 72 -21.17 15.53 -9.78
N LEU A 73 -21.03 14.37 -9.12
CA LEU A 73 -20.40 13.18 -9.70
C LEU A 73 -21.19 12.64 -10.90
N LEU A 74 -22.50 12.52 -10.80
CA LEU A 74 -23.35 12.07 -11.91
C LEU A 74 -23.27 13.01 -13.11
N TYR A 75 -23.28 14.32 -12.86
CA TYR A 75 -23.10 15.32 -13.90
C TYR A 75 -21.73 15.19 -14.56
N ALA A 76 -20.67 15.02 -13.77
CA ALA A 76 -19.30 14.87 -14.26
C ALA A 76 -19.05 13.54 -15.02
N MET A 77 -19.78 12.47 -14.67
CA MET A 77 -19.75 11.19 -15.40
C MET A 77 -20.52 11.28 -16.74
N SER A 78 -21.59 12.07 -16.78
CA SER A 78 -22.43 12.25 -17.97
C SER A 78 -21.82 13.23 -18.98
N GLN A 79 -21.16 14.28 -18.50
CA GLN A 79 -20.57 15.32 -19.35
C GLN A 79 -19.04 15.21 -19.39
N ARG A 80 -18.49 14.91 -20.57
CA ARG A 80 -17.04 14.88 -20.79
C ARG A 80 -16.45 16.29 -20.63
N GLY A 81 -15.48 16.44 -19.72
CA GLY A 81 -14.69 17.68 -19.58
C GLY A 81 -15.13 18.60 -18.44
N VAL A 82 -16.13 18.23 -17.65
CA VAL A 82 -16.48 18.97 -16.43
C VAL A 82 -15.46 18.65 -15.33
N PRO A 83 -14.97 19.66 -14.57
CA PRO A 83 -14.14 19.40 -13.41
C PRO A 83 -14.86 18.46 -12.44
N LEU A 84 -14.21 17.37 -12.05
CA LEU A 84 -14.76 16.26 -11.27
C LEU A 84 -14.99 16.60 -9.77
N GLY A 85 -15.11 17.90 -9.48
CA GLY A 85 -15.15 18.43 -8.12
C GLY A 85 -13.93 18.00 -7.31
N ARG A 86 -14.20 17.44 -6.12
CA ARG A 86 -13.18 17.01 -5.15
C ARG A 86 -12.60 15.61 -5.43
N TYR A 87 -13.15 14.89 -6.41
CA TYR A 87 -12.81 13.49 -6.67
C TYR A 87 -11.91 13.35 -7.91
N SER A 88 -10.88 12.51 -7.82
CA SER A 88 -10.02 12.22 -8.97
C SER A 88 -10.71 11.24 -9.92
N GLY A 89 -10.76 11.55 -11.21
CA GLY A 89 -11.28 10.62 -12.23
C GLY A 89 -10.20 9.90 -13.01
N LYS A 90 -8.93 10.06 -12.65
CA LYS A 90 -7.84 9.31 -13.27
C LYS A 90 -7.89 7.87 -12.73
N PRO A 91 -8.20 6.85 -13.55
CA PRO A 91 -8.23 5.47 -13.08
C PRO A 91 -6.89 5.09 -12.43
N ARG A 92 -6.93 4.23 -11.42
CA ARG A 92 -5.71 3.61 -10.88
C ARG A 92 -5.17 2.63 -11.93
N TYR A 93 -4.43 3.12 -12.91
CA TYR A 93 -3.51 2.27 -13.65
C TYR A 93 -2.34 1.99 -12.73
N ASN A 94 -1.97 0.72 -12.59
CA ASN A 94 -0.60 0.43 -12.18
C ASN A 94 0.26 0.96 -13.33
N LEU A 95 1.29 1.78 -13.05
CA LEU A 95 2.47 1.75 -13.92
C LEU A 95 2.75 0.26 -14.13
N ASN A 96 3.03 -0.18 -15.35
CA ASN A 96 3.82 -1.38 -15.48
C ASN A 96 5.08 -1.11 -14.66
N ILE A 97 5.08 -1.56 -13.41
CA ILE A 97 6.28 -1.79 -12.63
C ILE A 97 6.95 -2.84 -13.49
N ASN A 98 7.72 -2.37 -14.46
CA ASN A 98 8.62 -3.23 -15.17
C ASN A 98 9.44 -3.81 -14.03
N LYS A 99 9.26 -5.12 -13.79
CA LYS A 99 9.93 -5.79 -12.68
C LYS A 99 11.44 -5.51 -12.78
N ASP A 100 11.93 -5.35 -14.00
CA ASP A 100 13.30 -4.95 -14.33
C ASP A 100 13.62 -3.51 -13.90
N ALA A 101 12.69 -2.55 -14.03
CA ALA A 101 12.91 -1.17 -13.59
C ALA A 101 12.83 -1.01 -12.07
N ALA A 102 11.94 -1.74 -11.39
CA ALA A 102 11.88 -1.74 -9.92
C ALA A 102 13.06 -2.49 -9.30
N LEU A 103 13.50 -3.59 -9.92
CA LEU A 103 14.77 -4.21 -9.60
C LEU A 103 15.91 -3.22 -9.84
N GLN A 104 15.97 -2.51 -10.96
CA GLN A 104 17.01 -1.49 -11.19
C GLN A 104 17.01 -0.37 -10.14
N VAL A 105 15.86 0.09 -9.66
CA VAL A 105 15.80 1.12 -8.60
C VAL A 105 16.24 0.56 -7.25
N LEU A 106 15.86 -0.68 -6.91
CA LEU A 106 16.32 -1.37 -5.71
C LEU A 106 17.82 -1.70 -5.79
N THR A 107 18.31 -2.15 -6.94
CA THR A 107 19.73 -2.44 -7.22
C THR A 107 20.56 -1.17 -7.25
N ARG A 108 20.04 -0.05 -7.76
CA ARG A 108 20.76 1.24 -7.76
C ARG A 108 21.01 1.74 -6.34
N ASN A 109 20.11 1.48 -5.40
CA ASN A 109 20.30 1.81 -3.99
C ASN A 109 21.15 0.78 -3.22
N PHE A 110 21.39 -0.40 -3.79
CA PHE A 110 22.21 -1.49 -3.23
C PHE A 110 23.51 -1.74 -4.02
N THR A 111 23.95 -0.78 -4.84
CA THR A 111 25.30 -0.84 -5.43
C THR A 111 26.34 -0.54 -4.35
N PHE A 112 26.64 -1.53 -3.51
CA PHE A 112 27.98 -1.63 -2.98
C PHE A 112 28.88 -1.99 -4.16
N ALA A 113 29.86 -1.15 -4.44
CA ALA A 113 30.85 -1.39 -5.48
C ALA A 113 31.53 -2.74 -5.24
N SER A 114 31.17 -3.74 -6.04
CA SER A 114 31.90 -5.00 -6.08
C SER A 114 32.76 -5.02 -7.34
N SER A 115 34.02 -4.65 -7.17
CA SER A 115 35.12 -5.24 -7.94
C SER A 115 36.43 -5.04 -7.17
N ALA A 116 36.76 -6.02 -6.31
CA ALA A 116 38.11 -6.56 -6.30
C ALA A 116 38.04 -7.89 -7.06
N GLN A 117 38.90 -8.03 -8.05
CA GLN A 117 39.01 -9.18 -8.94
C GLN A 117 39.29 -10.48 -8.17
N ALA A 118 38.58 -11.55 -8.51
CA ALA A 118 39.17 -12.89 -8.55
C ALA A 118 38.41 -13.77 -9.56
N THR A 119 39.20 -14.52 -10.31
CA THR A 119 38.90 -15.31 -11.52
C THR A 119 37.99 -16.53 -11.29
N PRO A 120 37.33 -17.06 -12.35
CA PRO A 120 36.27 -18.06 -12.24
C PRO A 120 36.81 -19.50 -12.24
N GLU A 121 36.41 -20.29 -11.24
CA GLU A 121 36.52 -21.77 -11.23
C GLU A 121 35.23 -22.40 -11.81
N PRO A 122 35.30 -23.46 -12.64
CA PRO A 122 34.16 -23.95 -13.41
C PRO A 122 33.20 -24.84 -12.61
N LEU A 123 31.95 -24.38 -12.55
CA LEU A 123 30.67 -25.10 -12.60
C LEU A 123 30.64 -26.62 -12.29
N GLU A 124 29.96 -26.97 -11.19
CA GLU A 124 29.16 -28.19 -11.13
C GLU A 124 27.68 -27.85 -10.92
N ASP A 125 26.86 -28.59 -11.66
CA ASP A 125 25.45 -28.37 -11.95
C ASP A 125 24.50 -28.55 -10.75
N ASP A 126 23.29 -28.01 -10.95
CA ASP A 126 22.04 -28.40 -10.31
C ASP A 126 21.71 -27.81 -8.93
N GLN A 127 21.16 -26.58 -8.92
CA GLN A 127 20.05 -26.18 -8.04
C GLN A 127 19.57 -24.76 -8.38
N ALA A 128 18.74 -24.68 -9.41
CA ALA A 128 17.99 -23.49 -9.78
C ALA A 128 16.90 -23.18 -8.73
N ALA A 129 17.28 -22.63 -7.58
CA ALA A 129 16.47 -21.75 -6.70
C ALA A 129 17.20 -21.36 -5.40
N LYS A 130 18.53 -21.27 -5.36
CA LYS A 130 19.20 -20.82 -4.15
C LYS A 130 19.04 -19.31 -4.03
N THR A 131 18.29 -18.87 -3.02
CA THR A 131 18.26 -17.47 -2.58
C THR A 131 19.70 -16.93 -2.56
N LEU A 132 19.89 -15.69 -3.00
CA LEU A 132 21.20 -15.04 -3.06
C LEU A 132 21.94 -15.05 -1.71
N TYR A 133 21.21 -15.31 -0.63
CA TYR A 133 21.70 -15.58 0.71
C TYR A 133 21.03 -16.84 1.26
N HIS A 134 21.81 -17.76 1.83
CA HIS A 134 21.33 -18.92 2.58
C HIS A 134 21.92 -18.80 3.98
N MET A 135 21.07 -18.68 5.01
CA MET A 135 21.51 -18.67 6.39
C MET A 135 22.15 -20.02 6.71
N VAL A 136 23.47 -20.04 6.83
CA VAL A 136 24.23 -21.22 7.27
C VAL A 136 24.46 -21.06 8.77
N PRO A 137 24.01 -22.00 9.62
CA PRO A 137 24.35 -21.98 11.04
C PRO A 137 25.89 -21.98 11.19
N ASP A 138 26.41 -21.11 12.06
CA ASP A 138 27.84 -20.90 12.36
C ASP A 138 28.67 -20.09 11.33
N ASP A 139 28.04 -19.26 10.48
CA ASP A 139 28.79 -18.29 9.67
C ASP A 139 29.38 -17.17 10.57
N PRO A 140 30.71 -16.93 10.54
CA PRO A 140 31.32 -15.83 11.30
C PRO A 140 30.75 -14.46 10.94
N ILE A 141 30.22 -14.27 9.72
CA ILE A 141 29.64 -12.98 9.29
C ILE A 141 28.34 -12.70 10.05
N ASP A 142 27.47 -13.70 10.23
CA ASP A 142 26.23 -13.57 10.99
C ASP A 142 26.50 -13.30 12.48
N ALA A 143 27.52 -13.94 13.04
CA ALA A 143 27.95 -13.72 14.42
C ALA A 143 28.43 -12.28 14.64
N VAL A 144 29.24 -11.74 13.73
CA VAL A 144 29.71 -10.35 13.79
C VAL A 144 28.54 -9.37 13.67
N LEU A 145 27.62 -9.61 12.72
CA LEU A 145 26.45 -8.77 12.54
C LEU A 145 25.54 -8.77 13.79
N ALA A 146 25.26 -9.95 14.34
CA ALA A 146 24.46 -10.08 15.56
C ALA A 146 25.12 -9.36 16.75
N SER A 147 26.45 -9.45 16.87
CA SER A 147 27.20 -8.79 17.94
C SER A 147 27.16 -7.26 17.86
N GLU A 148 27.25 -6.68 16.66
CA GLU A 148 27.15 -5.22 16.45
C GLU A 148 25.72 -4.70 16.70
N LEU A 149 24.69 -5.44 16.28
CA LEU A 149 23.30 -5.07 16.58
C LEU A 149 23.02 -5.07 18.09
N LEU A 150 23.53 -6.06 18.81
CA LEU A 150 23.41 -6.12 20.27
C LEU A 150 24.17 -4.96 20.94
N ARG A 151 25.37 -4.62 20.45
CA ARG A 151 26.15 -3.49 20.97
C ARG A 151 25.39 -2.17 20.83
N ASN A 152 24.85 -1.90 19.64
CA ASN A 152 24.05 -0.69 19.40
C ASN A 152 22.80 -0.66 20.28
N PHE A 153 22.14 -1.79 20.50
CA PHE A 153 20.99 -1.86 21.40
C PHE A 153 21.35 -1.55 22.86
N LEU A 154 22.49 -2.03 23.34
CA LEU A 154 22.97 -1.73 24.69
C LEU A 154 23.42 -0.27 24.83
N GLN A 155 24.11 0.29 23.83
CA GLN A 155 24.50 1.71 23.84
C GLN A 155 23.27 2.63 23.86
N ASN A 156 22.27 2.34 23.02
CA ASN A 156 21.02 3.11 23.02
C ASN A 156 20.27 3.00 24.36
N ARG A 157 20.43 1.89 25.11
CA ARG A 157 19.86 1.75 26.46
C ARG A 157 20.62 2.53 27.53
N VAL A 158 21.94 2.54 27.45
CA VAL A 158 22.78 3.34 28.37
C VAL A 158 22.50 4.84 28.19
N GLU A 159 22.29 5.29 26.95
CA GLU A 159 21.89 6.68 26.69
C GLU A 159 20.49 7.00 27.22
N THR A 160 19.54 6.06 27.19
CA THR A 160 18.19 6.29 27.76
C THR A 160 18.17 6.32 29.29
N ASP A 161 19.00 5.52 29.97
CA ASP A 161 19.09 5.56 31.44
C ASP A 161 19.86 6.79 31.92
N ALA A 162 20.88 7.24 31.16
CA ALA A 162 21.58 8.50 31.43
C ALA A 162 20.73 9.76 31.16
N ALA A 163 19.60 9.62 30.47
CA ALA A 163 18.64 10.70 30.26
C ALA A 163 17.53 10.76 31.33
N SER A 164 17.45 9.80 32.26
CA SER A 164 16.38 9.74 33.28
C SER A 164 16.84 9.83 34.74
N ALA A 165 18.08 10.24 35.01
CA ALA A 165 18.62 10.55 36.35
C ALA A 165 19.22 11.95 36.36
#